data_AF-A0A918IZV5-F1
#
_entry.id   AF-A0A918IZV5-F1
#
_cell.length_a   1.000
_cell.length_b   1.000
_cell.length_c   1.000
_cell.angle_alpha   90.00
_cell.angle_beta   90.00
_cell.angle_gamma   90.00
#
_symmetry.space_group_name_H-M   'P 1'
#
loop_
_entity.id
_entity.type
_entity.pdbx_description
1 polymer ?
#
loop_
_entity_poly.entity_id
_entity_poly.type
_entity_poly.pdbx_seq_one_letter_code
_entity_poly.pdbx_strand_id
1 'polypeptide(L)'
;MGRTLTFNNAANEFVQGFSFNNVEITLFMRGGDDAVDLNRADDFGGGNTVHMGLGHDTVVNRAEQGNLITLGDGRDTYVGTGFGSFGTDRADTVLGGLGNDLFAVTTFKSDYRGEAGNDRFISVGWQNSFRGGTGTDTISYEARNDDSTTRGTGVTIDLGAGLAQTGANRFETLLSIENAIGSPSGDTIFGTGGANRLVGGGGFDDLVGRGGADTFVWRNRAEAQMTPSSADFVLDFSHAQGDQLDLRGIDAIAGTAANDAFRFLGTGAFTGQAGELRLGAAQAIGDVTGDGIADQGRVLGGDTNGDRQADVGLVLVNVGGLQGADLML
;
A
#
# COMPACT_ATOMS: atom_id res chain seq x y z
N MET A 1 40.07 2.41 3.67
CA MET A 1 39.70 3.50 4.57
C MET A 1 38.46 4.14 3.99
N GLY A 2 37.40 4.34 4.77
CA GLY A 2 36.19 5.00 4.28
C GLY A 2 36.47 6.45 3.86
N ARG A 3 35.66 6.97 2.95
CA ARG A 3 35.80 8.35 2.43
C ARG A 3 34.64 9.21 2.92
N THR A 4 34.95 10.32 3.58
CA THR A 4 33.95 11.33 3.95
C THR A 4 33.88 12.44 2.91
N LEU A 5 32.68 12.78 2.47
CA LEU A 5 32.37 13.88 1.56
C LEU A 5 31.32 14.78 2.22
N THR A 6 31.48 16.08 2.03
CA THR A 6 30.55 17.07 2.58
C THR A 6 30.26 18.11 1.52
N PHE A 7 28.98 18.35 1.26
CA PHE A 7 28.49 19.25 0.23
C PHE A 7 28.05 20.58 0.84
N ASN A 8 27.57 21.50 0.00
CA ASN A 8 27.08 22.81 0.40
C ASN A 8 25.55 22.78 0.60
N ASN A 9 24.92 23.91 0.92
CA ASN A 9 23.47 23.98 1.13
C ASN A 9 22.68 24.27 -0.18
N ALA A 10 23.22 23.88 -1.33
CA ALA A 10 22.52 23.97 -2.62
C ALA A 10 22.00 22.58 -3.02
N ALA A 11 21.30 22.46 -4.14
CA ALA A 11 21.03 21.14 -4.72
C ALA A 11 22.32 20.52 -5.29
N ASN A 12 22.61 19.27 -4.92
CA ASN A 12 23.81 18.52 -5.26
C ASN A 12 23.43 17.13 -5.78
N GLU A 13 24.28 16.58 -6.64
CA GLU A 13 24.16 15.21 -7.14
C GLU A 13 25.45 14.45 -6.82
N PHE A 14 25.31 13.22 -6.31
CA PHE A 14 26.42 12.31 -6.09
C PHE A 14 26.12 10.92 -6.66
N VAL A 15 27.09 10.35 -7.36
CA VAL A 15 27.07 8.97 -7.85
C VAL A 15 28.33 8.25 -7.37
N GLN A 16 28.18 7.11 -6.69
CA GLN A 16 29.30 6.40 -6.07
C GLN A 16 30.37 5.96 -7.09
N GLY A 17 29.94 5.45 -8.26
CA GLY A 17 30.80 5.02 -9.36
C GLY A 17 31.51 3.68 -9.14
N PHE A 18 32.06 3.09 -10.22
CA PHE A 18 32.64 1.73 -10.24
C PHE A 18 34.19 1.65 -10.17
N SER A 19 34.91 2.77 -9.97
CA SER A 19 36.38 2.77 -10.06
C SER A 19 37.07 2.41 -8.74
N PHE A 20 38.02 1.49 -8.87
CA PHE A 20 38.65 0.64 -7.85
C PHE A 20 39.35 1.41 -6.73
N ASN A 21 38.79 1.34 -5.49
CA ASN A 21 39.50 1.20 -4.18
C ASN A 21 38.80 1.81 -2.94
N ASN A 22 37.60 2.37 -3.01
CA ASN A 22 36.87 2.85 -1.80
C ASN A 22 35.60 2.00 -1.62
N VAL A 23 35.45 1.13 -0.60
CA VAL A 23 35.37 1.35 0.86
C VAL A 23 34.29 2.36 1.20
N GLU A 24 33.30 1.90 1.98
CA GLU A 24 32.33 2.66 2.79
C GLU A 24 32.49 4.18 2.69
N ILE A 25 31.50 4.85 2.09
CA ILE A 25 31.47 6.30 2.03
C ILE A 25 30.61 6.87 3.15
N THR A 26 31.00 8.06 3.64
CA THR A 26 30.15 8.89 4.49
C THR A 26 29.81 10.16 3.74
N LEU A 27 28.53 10.39 3.46
CA LEU A 27 28.04 11.58 2.76
C LEU A 27 27.29 12.50 3.72
N PHE A 28 27.55 13.80 3.61
CA PHE A 28 26.76 14.85 4.26
C PHE A 28 26.33 15.85 3.18
N MET A 29 25.08 15.76 2.70
CA MET A 29 24.58 16.62 1.63
C MET A 29 24.20 18.01 2.15
N ARG A 30 23.63 18.06 3.36
CA ARG A 30 23.28 19.23 4.19
C ARG A 30 21.93 19.86 3.87
N GLY A 31 21.79 20.54 2.74
CA GLY A 31 20.60 21.35 2.49
C GLY A 31 20.38 21.60 1.02
N GLY A 32 19.11 21.75 0.59
CA GLY A 32 18.74 21.78 -0.81
C GLY A 32 18.20 20.42 -1.25
N ASP A 33 17.56 20.37 -2.43
CA ASP A 33 17.00 19.10 -2.94
C ASP A 33 18.13 18.29 -3.60
N ASP A 34 18.64 17.30 -2.88
CA ASP A 34 19.84 16.54 -3.21
C ASP A 34 19.52 15.14 -3.77
N ALA A 35 20.39 14.63 -4.64
CA ALA A 35 20.28 13.29 -5.21
C ALA A 35 21.54 12.45 -4.98
N VAL A 36 21.38 11.28 -4.38
CA VAL A 36 22.47 10.31 -4.15
C VAL A 36 22.14 8.98 -4.82
N ASP A 37 23.03 8.53 -5.71
CA ASP A 37 22.98 7.19 -6.32
C ASP A 37 24.15 6.32 -5.83
N LEU A 38 23.86 5.43 -4.89
CA LEU A 38 24.75 4.35 -4.43
C LEU A 38 24.69 3.20 -5.45
N ASN A 39 25.33 3.44 -6.59
CA ASN A 39 25.18 2.59 -7.78
C ASN A 39 26.04 1.32 -7.81
N ARG A 40 26.79 1.03 -6.76
CA ARG A 40 27.58 -0.21 -6.68
C ARG A 40 26.72 -1.33 -6.13
N ALA A 41 26.49 -2.34 -6.95
CA ALA A 41 25.79 -3.57 -6.58
C ALA A 41 26.74 -4.73 -6.23
N ASP A 42 28.06 -4.49 -6.16
CA ASP A 42 29.07 -5.48 -5.81
C ASP A 42 29.29 -5.56 -4.28
N ASP A 43 30.16 -6.47 -3.81
CA ASP A 43 30.50 -6.67 -2.38
C ASP A 43 31.13 -5.45 -1.68
N PHE A 44 31.34 -4.35 -2.41
CA PHE A 44 31.85 -3.08 -1.88
C PHE A 44 30.80 -1.97 -1.95
N GLY A 45 29.57 -2.29 -2.35
CA GLY A 45 28.44 -1.37 -2.36
C GLY A 45 27.86 -1.11 -0.97
N GLY A 46 28.24 -1.90 0.04
CA GLY A 46 27.72 -1.82 1.40
C GLY A 46 28.45 -0.90 2.38
N GLY A 47 27.86 -0.80 3.57
CA GLY A 47 28.40 -0.10 4.72
C GLY A 47 28.36 1.43 4.62
N ASN A 48 27.74 2.01 3.59
CA ASN A 48 27.75 3.46 3.42
C ASN A 48 26.92 4.15 4.51
N THR A 49 27.34 5.34 4.90
CA THR A 49 26.56 6.24 5.76
C THR A 49 26.17 7.48 4.96
N VAL A 50 24.88 7.78 4.84
CA VAL A 50 24.38 8.93 4.08
C VAL A 50 23.49 9.79 4.98
N HIS A 51 23.77 11.09 5.02
CA HIS A 51 22.92 12.09 5.66
C HIS A 51 22.54 13.14 4.61
N MET A 52 21.27 13.18 4.21
CA MET A 52 20.81 14.11 3.17
C MET A 52 20.59 15.51 3.75
N GLY A 53 19.81 15.65 4.81
CA GLY A 53 19.74 16.90 5.59
C GLY A 53 18.41 17.61 5.40
N LEU A 54 18.41 18.86 4.93
CA LEU A 54 17.19 19.63 4.67
C LEU A 54 16.88 19.63 3.17
N GLY A 55 15.65 19.35 2.75
CA GLY A 55 15.29 19.41 1.33
C GLY A 55 14.33 18.31 0.94
N HIS A 56 13.98 18.25 -0.34
CA HIS A 56 13.26 17.10 -0.90
C HIS A 56 14.26 16.19 -1.60
N ASP A 57 14.79 15.24 -0.84
CA ASP A 57 15.96 14.48 -1.21
C ASP A 57 15.62 13.14 -1.85
N THR A 58 16.52 12.61 -2.67
CA THR A 58 16.37 11.28 -3.27
C THR A 58 17.62 10.45 -3.07
N VAL A 59 17.44 9.22 -2.56
CA VAL A 59 18.50 8.23 -2.44
C VAL A 59 18.11 6.96 -3.19
N VAL A 60 18.93 6.56 -4.15
CA VAL A 60 18.84 5.25 -4.80
C VAL A 60 19.97 4.37 -4.29
N ASN A 61 19.63 3.21 -3.74
CA ASN A 61 20.58 2.24 -3.24
C ASN A 61 20.45 0.91 -3.98
N ARG A 62 21.56 0.39 -4.50
CA ARG A 62 21.59 -0.83 -5.33
C ARG A 62 22.25 -2.04 -4.63
N ALA A 63 22.61 -1.92 -3.36
CA ALA A 63 23.19 -3.02 -2.58
C ALA A 63 22.68 -3.01 -1.13
N GLU A 64 22.11 -4.13 -0.71
CA GLU A 64 21.71 -4.38 0.69
C GLU A 64 22.87 -4.98 1.49
N GLN A 65 23.78 -4.13 1.96
CA GLN A 65 25.02 -4.57 2.59
C GLN A 65 25.40 -3.71 3.81
N GLY A 66 24.40 -3.30 4.59
CA GLY A 66 24.60 -2.66 5.88
C GLY A 66 24.77 -1.14 5.79
N ASN A 67 24.11 -0.50 4.84
CA ASN A 67 24.07 0.94 4.72
C ASN A 67 23.21 1.56 5.83
N LEU A 68 23.63 2.72 6.32
CA LEU A 68 22.87 3.59 7.21
C LEU A 68 22.53 4.87 6.46
N ILE A 69 21.24 5.12 6.24
CA ILE A 69 20.77 6.25 5.45
C ILE A 69 19.80 7.07 6.31
N THR A 70 20.02 8.38 6.38
CA THR A 70 19.15 9.35 7.03
C THR A 70 18.76 10.37 5.98
N LEU A 71 17.47 10.46 5.64
CA LEU A 71 16.96 11.40 4.65
C LEU A 71 16.91 12.79 5.28
N GLY A 72 16.12 13.00 6.32
CA GLY A 72 16.18 14.22 7.14
C GLY A 72 14.87 14.99 7.11
N ASP A 73 14.91 16.30 6.90
CA ASP A 73 13.72 17.15 6.87
C ASP A 73 13.26 17.35 5.42
N GLY A 74 12.02 17.00 5.13
CA GLY A 74 11.34 17.38 3.90
C GLY A 74 10.37 16.34 3.41
N ARG A 75 10.42 16.02 2.13
CA ARG A 75 9.59 14.96 1.55
C ARG A 75 10.50 14.21 0.63
N ASP A 76 11.03 13.14 1.18
CA ASP A 76 12.16 12.47 0.61
C ASP A 76 11.71 11.18 -0.08
N THR A 77 12.59 10.66 -0.93
CA THR A 77 12.37 9.42 -1.65
C THR A 77 13.57 8.51 -1.50
N TYR A 78 13.36 7.36 -0.85
CA TYR A 78 14.31 6.27 -0.83
C TYR A 78 13.88 5.17 -1.78
N VAL A 79 14.79 4.75 -2.66
CA VAL A 79 14.61 3.60 -3.54
C VAL A 79 15.67 2.55 -3.21
N GLY A 80 15.24 1.45 -2.61
CA GLY A 80 16.09 0.30 -2.30
C GLY A 80 15.94 -0.79 -3.36
N THR A 81 17.03 -1.14 -4.04
CA THR A 81 17.07 -2.22 -5.03
C THR A 81 18.21 -3.18 -4.71
N GLY A 82 18.09 -4.41 -5.20
CA GLY A 82 19.15 -5.41 -5.10
C GLY A 82 18.95 -6.38 -3.95
N PHE A 83 18.29 -7.52 -4.24
CA PHE A 83 18.16 -8.62 -3.31
C PHE A 83 19.54 -9.15 -2.86
N GLY A 84 19.87 -8.97 -1.59
CA GLY A 84 21.02 -9.62 -0.97
C GLY A 84 20.91 -11.15 -1.00
N SER A 85 22.04 -11.84 -1.11
CA SER A 85 22.14 -13.29 -0.94
C SER A 85 21.76 -13.67 0.49
N PHE A 86 20.90 -14.69 0.63
CA PHE A 86 20.17 -15.07 1.85
C PHE A 86 21.00 -15.34 3.13
N GLY A 87 22.34 -15.36 3.07
CA GLY A 87 23.20 -15.90 4.13
C GLY A 87 24.03 -14.89 4.94
N THR A 88 24.70 -13.94 4.29
CA THR A 88 25.77 -13.12 4.92
C THR A 88 25.51 -11.62 4.86
N ASP A 89 24.49 -11.22 4.13
CA ASP A 89 24.29 -9.82 3.80
C ASP A 89 23.71 -9.08 5.00
N ARG A 90 24.26 -7.89 5.24
CA ARG A 90 23.83 -7.03 6.35
C ARG A 90 22.63 -6.24 5.88
N ALA A 91 21.58 -6.24 6.69
CA ALA A 91 20.41 -5.40 6.50
C ALA A 91 20.78 -3.92 6.47
N ASP A 92 20.14 -3.16 5.60
CA ASP A 92 20.23 -1.71 5.61
C ASP A 92 19.32 -1.11 6.69
N THR A 93 19.63 0.10 7.13
CA THR A 93 18.78 0.91 8.00
C THR A 93 18.55 2.25 7.34
N VAL A 94 17.29 2.61 7.12
CA VAL A 94 16.90 3.89 6.54
C VAL A 94 15.95 4.62 7.48
N LEU A 95 16.28 5.88 7.77
CA LEU A 95 15.50 6.80 8.59
C LEU A 95 14.98 7.93 7.68
N GLY A 96 13.66 8.10 7.63
CA GLY A 96 12.95 9.13 6.87
C GLY A 96 13.21 10.49 7.47
N GLY A 97 12.67 10.73 8.67
CA GLY A 97 12.93 11.96 9.42
C GLY A 97 11.65 12.78 9.55
N LEU A 98 11.69 14.06 9.21
CA LEU A 98 10.52 14.91 9.22
C LEU A 98 9.89 14.99 7.83
N GLY A 99 8.57 14.88 7.79
CA GLY A 99 7.72 15.07 6.63
C GLY A 99 7.30 13.76 5.97
N ASN A 100 6.70 13.84 4.79
CA ASN A 100 5.92 12.72 4.24
C ASN A 100 6.73 11.95 3.20
N ASP A 101 7.45 10.93 3.63
CA ASP A 101 8.46 10.26 2.83
C ASP A 101 7.92 9.09 2.02
N LEU A 102 8.65 8.74 0.97
CA LEU A 102 8.39 7.59 0.13
C LEU A 102 9.56 6.60 0.18
N PHE A 103 9.27 5.36 0.58
CA PHE A 103 10.18 4.23 0.50
C PHE A 103 9.67 3.27 -0.56
N ALA A 104 10.42 3.03 -1.62
CA ALA A 104 10.10 2.05 -2.64
C ALA A 104 11.19 0.98 -2.69
N VAL A 105 10.86 -0.26 -2.27
CA VAL A 105 11.89 -1.25 -1.94
C VAL A 105 11.59 -2.62 -2.53
N THR A 106 12.62 -3.22 -3.13
CA THR A 106 12.61 -4.62 -3.61
C THR A 106 13.47 -5.52 -2.70
N THR A 107 13.57 -5.12 -1.43
CA THR A 107 14.70 -5.44 -0.57
C THR A 107 14.41 -6.60 0.39
N PHE A 108 15.43 -7.12 1.07
CA PHE A 108 15.38 -8.21 2.01
C PHE A 108 15.97 -7.86 3.39
N LYS A 109 15.19 -8.07 4.46
CA LYS A 109 15.61 -7.93 5.87
C LYS A 109 15.99 -6.51 6.34
N SER A 110 15.76 -5.48 5.54
CA SER A 110 16.13 -4.11 5.90
C SER A 110 15.13 -3.47 6.86
N ASP A 111 15.58 -2.47 7.62
CA ASP A 111 14.76 -1.69 8.57
C ASP A 111 14.51 -0.30 8.01
N TYR A 112 13.24 0.01 7.77
CA TYR A 112 12.76 1.26 7.21
C TYR A 112 11.90 1.99 8.24
N ARG A 113 12.27 3.23 8.56
CA ARG A 113 11.55 4.06 9.53
C ARG A 113 11.15 5.36 8.87
N GLY A 114 9.86 5.66 8.82
CA GLY A 114 9.34 6.93 8.34
C GLY A 114 9.63 8.08 9.32
N GLU A 115 9.47 7.78 10.61
CA GLU A 115 9.61 8.71 11.73
C GLU A 115 8.43 9.67 11.87
N ALA A 116 8.48 10.89 11.34
CA ALA A 116 7.41 11.86 11.54
C ALA A 116 6.80 12.33 10.24
N GLY A 117 5.53 12.04 10.02
CA GLY A 117 4.80 12.45 8.83
C GLY A 117 3.84 11.36 8.38
N ASN A 118 3.27 11.51 7.21
CA ASN A 118 2.42 10.49 6.60
C ASN A 118 3.25 9.77 5.54
N ASP A 119 3.92 8.70 5.96
CA ASP A 119 4.91 8.00 5.17
C ASP A 119 4.27 6.88 4.34
N ARG A 120 4.88 6.59 3.18
CA ARG A 120 4.44 5.52 2.29
C ARG A 120 5.57 4.54 2.04
N PHE A 121 5.32 3.28 2.35
CA PHE A 121 6.19 2.15 2.05
C PHE A 121 5.59 1.33 0.92
N ILE A 122 6.28 1.23 -0.22
CA ILE A 122 5.94 0.35 -1.33
C ILE A 122 6.93 -0.81 -1.31
N SER A 123 6.44 -2.02 -1.01
CA SER A 123 7.27 -3.22 -0.93
C SER A 123 6.91 -4.23 -2.00
N VAL A 124 7.93 -4.79 -2.63
CA VAL A 124 7.84 -6.09 -3.33
C VAL A 124 8.76 -7.13 -2.68
N GLY A 125 9.40 -6.75 -1.57
CA GLY A 125 10.39 -7.54 -0.85
C GLY A 125 9.80 -8.53 0.16
N TRP A 126 10.66 -9.03 1.04
CA TRP A 126 10.23 -9.83 2.19
C TRP A 126 11.23 -9.71 3.36
N GLN A 127 10.79 -10.07 4.57
CA GLN A 127 11.55 -9.98 5.83
C GLN A 127 11.98 -8.57 6.26
N ASN A 128 11.52 -7.54 5.56
CA ASN A 128 11.74 -6.16 5.97
C ASN A 128 10.94 -5.81 7.23
N SER A 129 11.43 -4.79 7.94
CA SER A 129 10.75 -4.11 9.03
C SER A 129 10.36 -2.71 8.55
N PHE A 130 9.07 -2.40 8.60
CA PHE A 130 8.54 -1.09 8.29
C PHE A 130 7.95 -0.48 9.55
N ARG A 131 8.44 0.71 9.91
CA ARG A 131 7.91 1.51 11.01
C ARG A 131 7.48 2.85 10.47
N GLY A 132 6.18 3.15 10.51
CA GLY A 132 5.66 4.46 10.11
C GLY A 132 6.14 5.52 11.08
N GLY A 133 5.53 5.59 12.26
CA GLY A 133 6.00 6.43 13.35
C GLY A 133 4.86 7.31 13.86
N THR A 134 5.03 8.63 13.81
CA THR A 134 3.94 9.56 14.08
C THR A 134 3.32 10.04 12.79
N GLY A 135 2.00 10.11 12.72
CA GLY A 135 1.27 10.57 11.54
C GLY A 135 0.30 9.48 11.10
N THR A 136 0.14 9.30 9.80
CA THR A 136 -0.78 8.33 9.21
C THR A 136 -0.08 7.64 8.05
N ASP A 137 0.40 6.45 8.32
CA ASP A 137 1.38 5.76 7.48
C ASP A 137 0.72 4.66 6.66
N THR A 138 1.28 4.36 5.49
CA THR A 138 0.71 3.41 4.53
C THR A 138 1.73 2.38 4.07
N ILE A 139 1.41 1.10 4.21
CA ILE A 139 2.10 0.01 3.50
C ILE A 139 1.36 -0.30 2.19
N SER A 140 2.11 -0.52 1.11
CA SER A 140 1.58 -0.79 -0.23
C SER A 140 2.32 -1.95 -0.90
N TYR A 141 1.55 -2.86 -1.49
CA TYR A 141 2.03 -3.99 -2.28
C TYR A 141 1.62 -3.87 -3.76
N GLU A 142 1.23 -2.68 -4.20
CA GLU A 142 0.68 -2.48 -5.56
C GLU A 142 1.70 -2.77 -6.67
N ALA A 143 3.01 -2.65 -6.39
CA ALA A 143 4.10 -2.87 -7.33
C ALA A 143 4.47 -4.35 -7.52
N ARG A 144 3.82 -5.30 -6.84
CA ARG A 144 4.22 -6.72 -6.85
C ARG A 144 4.20 -7.40 -8.22
N ASN A 145 3.43 -6.88 -9.17
CA ASN A 145 3.42 -7.41 -10.54
C ASN A 145 4.65 -7.00 -11.37
N ASP A 146 5.42 -6.01 -10.91
CA ASP A 146 6.67 -5.60 -11.56
C ASP A 146 7.82 -6.59 -11.22
N ASP A 147 7.69 -7.33 -10.12
CA ASP A 147 8.63 -8.38 -9.75
C ASP A 147 8.23 -9.75 -10.32
N SER A 148 9.18 -10.38 -11.03
CA SER A 148 8.94 -11.67 -11.70
C SER A 148 8.64 -12.85 -10.77
N THR A 149 8.98 -12.75 -9.49
CA THR A 149 8.82 -13.82 -8.49
C THR A 149 7.55 -13.68 -7.65
N THR A 150 6.94 -12.49 -7.62
CA THR A 150 5.71 -12.21 -6.87
C THR A 150 4.52 -11.86 -7.75
N ARG A 151 4.73 -11.66 -9.07
CA ARG A 151 3.66 -11.36 -10.02
C ARG A 151 2.56 -12.42 -9.99
N GLY A 152 1.32 -11.97 -9.92
CA GLY A 152 0.12 -12.82 -9.87
C GLY A 152 -0.09 -13.51 -8.53
N THR A 153 0.55 -13.04 -7.45
CA THR A 153 0.35 -13.55 -6.09
C THR A 153 -0.10 -12.44 -5.15
N GLY A 154 -1.13 -12.73 -4.36
CA GLY A 154 -1.63 -11.83 -3.33
C GLY A 154 -0.76 -11.80 -2.08
N VAL A 155 -1.14 -10.93 -1.16
CA VAL A 155 -0.60 -10.75 0.19
C VAL A 155 -1.72 -10.94 1.22
N THR A 156 -1.31 -11.37 2.42
CA THR A 156 -2.16 -11.24 3.61
C THR A 156 -1.56 -10.16 4.49
N ILE A 157 -2.26 -9.05 4.70
CA ILE A 157 -1.82 -7.93 5.52
C ILE A 157 -2.65 -7.94 6.80
N ASP A 158 -2.01 -7.96 7.96
CA ASP A 158 -2.67 -7.78 9.26
C ASP A 158 -1.98 -6.63 10.02
N LEU A 159 -2.58 -5.44 9.92
CA LEU A 159 -2.06 -4.24 10.56
C LEU A 159 -2.11 -4.36 12.10
N GLY A 160 -3.17 -4.96 12.64
CA GLY A 160 -3.32 -5.17 14.09
C GLY A 160 -2.31 -6.17 14.67
N ALA A 161 -1.92 -7.18 13.90
CA ALA A 161 -0.87 -8.13 14.26
C ALA A 161 0.55 -7.60 13.95
N GLY A 162 0.65 -6.52 13.17
CA GLY A 162 1.93 -5.95 12.73
C GLY A 162 2.69 -6.86 11.76
N LEU A 163 1.97 -7.53 10.85
CA LEU A 163 2.54 -8.54 9.97
C LEU A 163 1.94 -8.45 8.56
N ALA A 164 2.78 -8.61 7.53
CA ALA A 164 2.33 -8.94 6.19
C ALA A 164 2.96 -10.26 5.73
N GLN A 165 2.14 -11.22 5.33
CA GLN A 165 2.59 -12.44 4.66
C GLN A 165 2.64 -12.20 3.14
N THR A 166 3.84 -12.15 2.60
CA THR A 166 4.12 -11.89 1.18
C THR A 166 4.43 -13.18 0.40
N GLY A 167 4.01 -14.34 0.91
CA GLY A 167 4.16 -15.63 0.26
C GLY A 167 4.23 -16.80 1.26
N ALA A 168 4.38 -18.03 0.76
CA ALA A 168 4.23 -19.26 1.55
C ALA A 168 5.09 -19.32 2.84
N ASN A 169 6.23 -18.63 2.89
CA ASN A 169 7.08 -18.48 4.08
C ASN A 169 7.79 -17.12 4.09
N ARG A 170 7.13 -16.09 3.56
CA ARG A 170 7.69 -14.74 3.41
C ARG A 170 6.84 -13.80 4.25
N PHE A 171 7.48 -13.08 5.17
CA PHE A 171 6.80 -12.23 6.14
C PHE A 171 7.54 -10.91 6.27
N GLU A 172 6.83 -9.81 6.45
CA GLU A 172 7.37 -8.49 6.79
C GLU A 172 6.73 -8.00 8.08
N THR A 173 7.50 -7.25 8.87
CA THR A 173 7.03 -6.68 10.15
C THR A 173 6.52 -5.26 9.91
N LEU A 174 5.32 -4.97 10.40
CA LEU A 174 4.66 -3.67 10.26
C LEU A 174 4.44 -3.08 11.66
N LEU A 175 4.87 -1.85 11.89
CA LEU A 175 4.74 -1.18 13.18
C LEU A 175 4.30 0.26 12.97
N SER A 176 3.26 0.69 13.69
CA SER A 176 2.67 2.03 13.52
C SER A 176 2.34 2.31 12.06
N ILE A 177 1.51 1.45 11.46
CA ILE A 177 1.00 1.57 10.10
C ILE A 177 -0.52 1.54 10.18
N GLU A 178 -1.16 2.60 9.70
CA GLU A 178 -2.62 2.77 9.80
C GLU A 178 -3.34 2.39 8.51
N ASN A 179 -2.65 2.33 7.37
CA ASN A 179 -3.30 2.09 6.08
C ASN A 179 -2.59 1.00 5.28
N ALA A 180 -3.36 0.31 4.46
CA ALA A 180 -2.87 -0.76 3.60
C ALA A 180 -3.41 -0.63 2.18
N ILE A 181 -2.53 -0.89 1.22
CA ILE A 181 -2.87 -1.12 -0.18
C ILE A 181 -2.35 -2.51 -0.53
N GLY A 182 -3.24 -3.39 -0.99
CA GLY A 182 -2.87 -4.72 -1.46
C GLY A 182 -2.13 -4.68 -2.79
N SER A 183 -2.08 -5.84 -3.42
CA SER A 183 -1.47 -6.13 -4.69
C SER A 183 -2.48 -6.05 -5.85
N PRO A 184 -2.05 -6.31 -7.09
CA PRO A 184 -2.98 -6.50 -8.20
C PRO A 184 -3.55 -7.93 -8.31
N SER A 185 -3.49 -8.73 -7.24
CA SER A 185 -4.00 -10.10 -7.13
C SER A 185 -4.83 -10.24 -5.86
N GLY A 186 -5.65 -11.30 -5.73
CA GLY A 186 -6.53 -11.47 -4.57
C GLY A 186 -5.79 -11.48 -3.23
N ASP A 187 -6.10 -10.49 -2.40
CA ASP A 187 -5.47 -10.22 -1.11
C ASP A 187 -6.43 -10.47 0.06
N THR A 188 -5.86 -10.57 1.26
CA THR A 188 -6.64 -10.51 2.51
C THR A 188 -6.06 -9.41 3.38
N ILE A 189 -6.87 -8.42 3.76
CA ILE A 189 -6.41 -7.24 4.48
C ILE A 189 -7.21 -7.05 5.76
N PHE A 190 -6.53 -7.14 6.89
CA PHE A 190 -7.07 -6.85 8.22
C PHE A 190 -6.52 -5.53 8.75
N GLY A 191 -7.43 -4.65 9.16
CA GLY A 191 -7.14 -3.42 9.88
C GLY A 191 -6.75 -3.65 11.35
N THR A 192 -7.01 -2.63 12.15
CA THR A 192 -6.62 -2.47 13.55
C THR A 192 -7.86 -2.24 14.42
N GLY A 193 -7.69 -1.79 15.67
CA GLY A 193 -8.82 -1.31 16.48
C GLY A 193 -9.18 0.16 16.25
N GLY A 194 -8.43 0.89 15.41
CA GLY A 194 -8.65 2.29 15.07
C GLY A 194 -8.94 2.46 13.58
N ALA A 195 -9.29 3.68 13.16
CA ALA A 195 -9.67 3.97 11.78
C ALA A 195 -8.55 3.66 10.78
N ASN A 196 -8.83 2.79 9.82
CA ASN A 196 -7.92 2.41 8.75
C ASN A 196 -8.50 2.76 7.37
N ARG A 197 -7.62 3.09 6.42
CA ARG A 197 -7.96 3.17 4.99
C ARG A 197 -7.41 1.95 4.28
N LEU A 198 -8.31 1.12 3.75
CA LEU A 198 -7.98 -0.17 3.14
C LEU A 198 -8.32 -0.13 1.64
N VAL A 199 -7.33 -0.41 0.80
CA VAL A 199 -7.49 -0.59 -0.65
C VAL A 199 -7.09 -2.03 -0.95
N GLY A 200 -8.02 -2.85 -1.45
CA GLY A 200 -7.71 -4.22 -1.89
C GLY A 200 -6.71 -4.19 -3.05
N GLY A 201 -7.09 -3.51 -4.12
CA GLY A 201 -6.26 -3.37 -5.31
C GLY A 201 -6.96 -4.07 -6.47
N GLY A 202 -6.21 -4.80 -7.28
CA GLY A 202 -6.81 -5.62 -8.33
C GLY A 202 -6.97 -7.04 -7.83
N GLY A 203 -7.92 -7.79 -8.38
CA GLY A 203 -8.16 -9.17 -7.94
C GLY A 203 -9.51 -9.28 -7.26
N PHE A 204 -9.61 -10.23 -6.34
CA PHE A 204 -10.80 -10.44 -5.51
C PHE A 204 -10.32 -10.53 -4.07
N ASP A 205 -10.63 -9.49 -3.31
CA ASP A 205 -9.99 -9.21 -2.03
C ASP A 205 -10.95 -9.41 -0.86
N ASP A 206 -10.43 -9.92 0.26
CA ASP A 206 -11.14 -10.01 1.53
C ASP A 206 -10.67 -8.87 2.45
N LEU A 207 -11.56 -7.93 2.76
CA LEU A 207 -11.28 -6.75 3.56
C LEU A 207 -12.00 -6.81 4.90
N VAL A 208 -11.24 -6.58 5.98
CA VAL A 208 -11.73 -6.58 7.37
C VAL A 208 -11.22 -5.34 8.08
N GLY A 209 -12.11 -4.43 8.46
CA GLY A 209 -11.73 -3.19 9.15
C GLY A 209 -11.35 -3.42 10.62
N ARG A 210 -12.09 -4.32 11.28
CA ARG A 210 -12.14 -4.59 12.71
C ARG A 210 -12.79 -3.45 13.51
N GLY A 211 -12.01 -2.71 14.28
CA GLY A 211 -12.50 -1.66 15.16
C GLY A 211 -12.16 -0.28 14.58
N GLY A 212 -12.93 0.75 14.93
CA GLY A 212 -12.72 2.09 14.37
C GLY A 212 -13.66 2.37 13.20
N ALA A 213 -13.60 3.60 12.69
CA ALA A 213 -14.38 4.05 11.54
C ALA A 213 -13.53 3.88 10.29
N ASP A 214 -13.71 2.77 9.59
CA ASP A 214 -12.82 2.37 8.50
C ASP A 214 -13.29 2.90 7.15
N THR A 215 -12.36 3.08 6.21
CA THR A 215 -12.68 3.44 4.83
C THR A 215 -12.16 2.37 3.88
N PHE A 216 -13.09 1.65 3.25
CA PHE A 216 -12.81 0.68 2.20
C PHE A 216 -12.89 1.36 0.85
N VAL A 217 -11.88 1.19 0.00
CA VAL A 217 -11.66 2.08 -1.16
C VAL A 217 -11.51 1.30 -2.44
N TRP A 218 -12.22 1.75 -3.47
CA TRP A 218 -12.02 1.33 -4.86
C TRP A 218 -11.63 2.52 -5.71
N ARG A 219 -10.44 2.49 -6.29
CA ARG A 219 -9.84 3.64 -6.99
C ARG A 219 -10.20 3.72 -8.46
N ASN A 220 -10.74 2.66 -9.04
CA ASN A 220 -11.20 2.59 -10.42
C ASN A 220 -12.04 1.32 -10.66
N ARG A 221 -12.67 1.23 -11.85
CA ARG A 221 -13.51 0.09 -12.23
C ARG A 221 -12.80 -1.26 -12.25
N ALA A 222 -11.49 -1.30 -12.50
CA ALA A 222 -10.73 -2.55 -12.56
C ALA A 222 -10.47 -3.15 -11.17
N GLU A 223 -10.54 -2.33 -10.11
CA GLU A 223 -10.49 -2.78 -8.71
C GLU A 223 -11.86 -3.29 -8.24
N ALA A 224 -12.97 -2.81 -8.81
CA ALA A 224 -14.33 -3.23 -8.42
C ALA A 224 -14.91 -4.32 -9.35
N GLN A 225 -14.06 -5.26 -9.81
CA GLN A 225 -14.50 -6.31 -10.72
C GLN A 225 -15.47 -7.27 -10.03
N MET A 226 -16.52 -7.65 -10.74
CA MET A 226 -17.48 -8.64 -10.27
C MET A 226 -17.75 -9.68 -11.36
N THR A 227 -17.77 -10.94 -10.95
CA THR A 227 -18.23 -12.08 -11.74
C THR A 227 -19.34 -12.79 -10.96
N PRO A 228 -20.09 -13.73 -11.58
CA PRO A 228 -21.11 -14.50 -10.85
C PRO A 228 -20.58 -15.29 -9.65
N SER A 229 -19.26 -15.54 -9.58
CA SER A 229 -18.64 -16.38 -8.55
C SER A 229 -17.57 -15.66 -7.72
N SER A 230 -17.24 -14.39 -8.02
CA SER A 230 -16.15 -13.69 -7.36
C SER A 230 -16.28 -12.18 -7.47
N ALA A 231 -16.02 -11.49 -6.36
CA ALA A 231 -15.97 -10.05 -6.17
C ALA A 231 -15.12 -9.80 -4.92
N ASP A 232 -14.84 -8.55 -4.59
CA ASP A 232 -14.30 -8.20 -3.28
C ASP A 232 -15.34 -8.38 -2.19
N PHE A 233 -14.89 -8.74 -0.99
CA PHE A 233 -15.70 -8.91 0.20
C PHE A 233 -15.27 -7.91 1.26
N VAL A 234 -16.24 -7.22 1.85
CA VAL A 234 -16.07 -6.53 3.13
C VAL A 234 -16.75 -7.37 4.19
N LEU A 235 -15.96 -7.98 5.07
CA LEU A 235 -16.42 -9.06 5.95
C LEU A 235 -17.08 -8.56 7.24
N ASP A 236 -16.83 -7.32 7.66
CA ASP A 236 -17.26 -6.80 8.96
C ASP A 236 -17.80 -5.36 8.94
N PHE A 237 -18.27 -4.89 7.78
CA PHE A 237 -18.77 -3.52 7.62
C PHE A 237 -19.79 -3.12 8.70
N SER A 238 -19.54 -1.98 9.34
CA SER A 238 -20.29 -1.51 10.50
C SER A 238 -20.66 -0.03 10.40
N HIS A 239 -21.91 0.23 10.04
CA HIS A 239 -22.48 1.58 10.12
C HIS A 239 -22.35 2.19 11.53
N ALA A 240 -22.48 1.37 12.58
CA ALA A 240 -22.41 1.86 13.95
C ALA A 240 -21.02 2.37 14.34
N GLN A 241 -19.97 1.82 13.73
CA GLN A 241 -18.60 2.27 13.92
C GLN A 241 -18.25 3.48 13.04
N GLY A 242 -19.02 3.71 11.98
CA GLY A 242 -18.81 4.82 11.04
C GLY A 242 -18.06 4.42 9.78
N ASP A 243 -18.07 3.14 9.43
CA ASP A 243 -17.39 2.64 8.25
C ASP A 243 -17.96 3.26 6.97
N GLN A 244 -17.09 3.47 5.99
CA GLN A 244 -17.44 4.05 4.70
C GLN A 244 -16.89 3.24 3.54
N LEU A 245 -17.67 3.18 2.46
CA LEU A 245 -17.28 2.66 1.17
C LEU A 245 -16.99 3.86 0.26
N ASP A 246 -15.71 4.06 -0.06
CA ASP A 246 -15.22 5.14 -0.91
C ASP A 246 -15.19 4.67 -2.37
N LEU A 247 -16.22 5.06 -3.11
CA LEU A 247 -16.43 4.70 -4.52
C LEU A 247 -16.12 5.87 -5.46
N ARG A 248 -15.65 7.01 -4.94
CA ARG A 248 -15.34 8.22 -5.73
C ARG A 248 -14.27 8.00 -6.80
N GLY A 249 -13.46 6.95 -6.70
CA GLY A 249 -12.47 6.60 -7.71
C GLY A 249 -13.06 5.86 -8.91
N ILE A 250 -14.26 5.31 -8.79
CA ILE A 250 -14.93 4.58 -9.85
C ILE A 250 -15.74 5.55 -10.70
N ASP A 251 -15.40 5.65 -11.97
CA ASP A 251 -16.24 6.34 -12.95
C ASP A 251 -17.55 5.58 -13.16
N ALA A 252 -18.64 6.21 -12.74
CA ALA A 252 -19.97 5.62 -12.75
C ALA A 252 -20.60 5.53 -14.13
N ILE A 253 -20.17 6.33 -15.13
CA ILE A 253 -20.78 6.33 -16.48
C ILE A 253 -19.73 6.06 -17.54
N ALA A 254 -19.76 4.84 -18.08
CA ALA A 254 -18.81 4.43 -19.10
C ALA A 254 -18.89 5.32 -20.36
N GLY A 255 -17.72 5.79 -20.82
CA GLY A 255 -17.59 6.52 -22.09
C GLY A 255 -17.78 8.03 -22.00
N THR A 256 -17.95 8.58 -20.80
CA THR A 256 -17.74 10.01 -20.56
C THR A 256 -16.26 10.28 -20.32
N ALA A 257 -15.87 11.56 -20.38
CA ALA A 257 -14.50 11.99 -20.06
C ALA A 257 -14.35 12.44 -18.59
N ALA A 258 -15.47 12.57 -17.88
CA ALA A 258 -15.50 12.98 -16.48
C ALA A 258 -15.47 11.73 -15.59
N ASN A 259 -15.01 11.88 -14.35
CA ASN A 259 -15.21 10.86 -13.34
C ASN A 259 -16.61 11.08 -12.74
N ASP A 260 -17.61 10.38 -13.26
CA ASP A 260 -19.00 10.56 -12.86
C ASP A 260 -19.29 9.85 -11.53
N ALA A 261 -20.07 10.50 -10.66
CA ALA A 261 -20.48 9.95 -9.38
C ALA A 261 -21.68 8.99 -9.53
N PHE A 262 -21.73 7.95 -8.71
CA PHE A 262 -22.89 7.06 -8.65
C PHE A 262 -24.11 7.75 -8.03
N ARG A 263 -25.30 7.34 -8.47
CA ARG A 263 -26.58 7.63 -7.84
C ARG A 263 -27.11 6.39 -7.13
N PHE A 264 -27.12 6.43 -5.79
CA PHE A 264 -27.58 5.31 -4.98
C PHE A 264 -29.11 5.19 -4.95
N LEU A 265 -29.62 4.00 -5.26
CA LEU A 265 -31.04 3.64 -5.31
C LEU A 265 -31.54 2.93 -4.03
N GLY A 266 -30.68 2.76 -3.03
CA GLY A 266 -30.96 1.85 -1.92
C GLY A 266 -31.12 0.42 -2.43
N THR A 267 -32.24 -0.22 -2.13
CA THR A 267 -32.57 -1.58 -2.57
C THR A 267 -33.41 -1.64 -3.85
N GLY A 268 -33.66 -0.49 -4.49
CA GLY A 268 -34.39 -0.42 -5.76
C GLY A 268 -33.71 -1.20 -6.89
N ALA A 269 -34.46 -1.56 -7.92
CA ALA A 269 -33.90 -2.14 -9.14
C ALA A 269 -33.31 -1.02 -10.02
N PHE A 270 -32.34 -1.37 -10.86
CA PHE A 270 -31.84 -0.47 -11.90
C PHE A 270 -32.97 -0.04 -12.84
N THR A 271 -33.03 1.25 -13.16
CA THR A 271 -34.03 1.83 -14.05
C THR A 271 -33.57 1.78 -15.52
N GLY A 272 -32.28 1.55 -15.75
CA GLY A 272 -31.64 1.56 -17.07
C GLY A 272 -31.01 2.92 -17.39
N GLN A 273 -30.58 3.63 -16.36
CA GLN A 273 -29.72 4.81 -16.49
C GLN A 273 -28.32 4.40 -16.04
N ALA A 274 -27.30 4.74 -16.81
CA ALA A 274 -25.92 4.56 -16.38
C ALA A 274 -25.63 5.39 -15.12
N GLY A 275 -24.69 4.92 -14.31
CA GLY A 275 -24.29 5.53 -13.05
C GLY A 275 -25.23 5.22 -11.89
N GLU A 276 -26.09 4.21 -11.99
CA GLU A 276 -26.92 3.77 -10.88
C GLU A 276 -26.16 2.78 -9.97
N LEU A 277 -26.33 2.92 -8.66
CA LEU A 277 -25.77 2.03 -7.65
C LEU A 277 -26.89 1.46 -6.78
N ARG A 278 -26.85 0.17 -6.46
CA ARG A 278 -27.88 -0.46 -5.62
C ARG A 278 -27.31 -1.55 -4.71
N LEU A 279 -28.00 -1.79 -3.61
CA LEU A 279 -27.76 -2.90 -2.71
C LEU A 279 -28.74 -4.04 -3.00
N GLY A 280 -28.20 -5.19 -3.42
CA GLY A 280 -28.94 -6.40 -3.74
C GLY A 280 -29.66 -7.04 -2.54
N ALA A 281 -30.42 -8.11 -2.82
CA ALA A 281 -31.00 -8.94 -1.76
C ALA A 281 -29.91 -9.74 -1.05
N ALA A 282 -30.16 -10.09 0.22
CA ALA A 282 -29.28 -10.98 0.96
C ALA A 282 -29.33 -12.41 0.38
N GLN A 283 -28.16 -13.01 0.20
CA GLN A 283 -27.97 -14.37 -0.30
C GLN A 283 -27.09 -15.14 0.68
N ALA A 284 -27.39 -16.41 0.94
CA ALA A 284 -26.50 -17.24 1.74
C ALA A 284 -25.19 -17.49 0.97
N ILE A 285 -24.05 -17.29 1.64
CA ILE A 285 -22.71 -17.41 1.04
C ILE A 285 -21.82 -18.45 1.74
N GLY A 286 -22.36 -19.19 2.71
CA GLY A 286 -21.57 -20.10 3.55
C GLY A 286 -20.93 -19.35 4.71
N ASP A 287 -20.01 -19.98 5.43
CA ASP A 287 -19.21 -19.35 6.50
C ASP A 287 -17.94 -18.76 5.87
N VAL A 288 -17.97 -17.48 5.54
CA VAL A 288 -16.83 -16.75 4.94
C VAL A 288 -16.05 -15.96 5.99
N THR A 289 -16.67 -15.69 7.14
CA THR A 289 -16.00 -15.01 8.26
C THR A 289 -15.17 -15.98 9.13
N GLY A 290 -15.41 -17.29 9.01
CA GLY A 290 -14.69 -18.34 9.72
C GLY A 290 -15.14 -18.54 11.17
N ASP A 291 -16.32 -18.03 11.53
CA ASP A 291 -16.85 -18.08 12.90
C ASP A 291 -17.68 -19.35 13.19
N GLY A 292 -17.86 -20.22 12.19
CA GLY A 292 -18.66 -21.43 12.27
C GLY A 292 -20.15 -21.21 12.04
N ILE A 293 -20.57 -20.00 11.69
CA ILE A 293 -21.95 -19.60 11.41
C ILE A 293 -22.08 -19.29 9.91
N ALA A 294 -23.23 -19.67 9.33
CA ALA A 294 -23.48 -19.34 7.93
C ALA A 294 -23.78 -17.85 7.76
N ASP A 295 -23.06 -17.21 6.84
CA ASP A 295 -23.15 -15.81 6.51
C ASP A 295 -24.12 -15.51 5.36
N GLN A 296 -24.53 -14.25 5.30
CA GLN A 296 -25.28 -13.69 4.18
C GLN A 296 -24.48 -12.57 3.51
N GLY A 297 -24.38 -12.63 2.18
CA GLY A 297 -23.79 -11.59 1.36
C GLY A 297 -24.84 -10.71 0.70
N ARG A 298 -24.55 -9.41 0.58
CA ARG A 298 -25.31 -8.48 -0.26
C ARG A 298 -24.38 -7.79 -1.23
N VAL A 299 -24.69 -7.91 -2.52
CA VAL A 299 -23.94 -7.23 -3.57
C VAL A 299 -24.31 -5.74 -3.58
N LEU A 300 -23.33 -4.87 -3.39
CA LEU A 300 -23.41 -3.46 -3.78
C LEU A 300 -22.91 -3.35 -5.22
N GLY A 301 -23.84 -3.20 -6.17
CA GLY A 301 -23.54 -3.25 -7.61
C GLY A 301 -23.84 -1.94 -8.31
N GLY A 302 -22.96 -1.55 -9.24
CA GLY A 302 -23.08 -0.36 -10.08
C GLY A 302 -23.34 -0.71 -11.54
N ASP A 303 -24.39 -0.14 -12.13
CA ASP A 303 -24.68 -0.19 -13.57
C ASP A 303 -24.03 1.02 -14.25
N THR A 304 -22.95 0.79 -14.98
CA THR A 304 -22.15 1.85 -15.61
C THR A 304 -22.52 2.13 -17.07
N ASN A 305 -23.35 1.29 -17.67
CA ASN A 305 -23.66 1.34 -19.10
C ASN A 305 -25.16 1.50 -19.41
N GLY A 306 -26.03 1.37 -18.40
CA GLY A 306 -27.48 1.53 -18.47
C GLY A 306 -28.25 0.29 -18.94
N ASP A 307 -27.65 -0.88 -19.00
CA ASP A 307 -28.27 -2.13 -19.46
C ASP A 307 -29.11 -2.85 -18.38
N ARG A 308 -29.20 -2.28 -17.18
CA ARG A 308 -29.87 -2.82 -15.99
C ARG A 308 -29.15 -4.00 -15.36
N GLN A 309 -27.86 -4.18 -15.61
CA GLN A 309 -27.00 -5.15 -14.94
C GLN A 309 -25.85 -4.42 -14.23
N ALA A 310 -25.34 -5.04 -13.17
CA ALA A 310 -24.17 -4.50 -12.50
C ALA A 310 -22.92 -4.82 -13.34
N ASP A 311 -22.13 -3.80 -13.64
CA ASP A 311 -20.83 -3.92 -14.32
C ASP A 311 -19.66 -3.98 -13.33
N VAL A 312 -19.85 -3.39 -12.15
CA VAL A 312 -18.90 -3.37 -11.04
C VAL A 312 -19.62 -3.70 -9.75
N GLY A 313 -18.92 -4.21 -8.75
CA GLY A 313 -19.51 -4.43 -7.45
C GLY A 313 -18.61 -5.13 -6.45
N LEU A 314 -19.13 -5.16 -5.22
CA LEU A 314 -18.51 -5.78 -4.05
C LEU A 314 -19.59 -6.44 -3.20
N VAL A 315 -19.19 -7.35 -2.31
CA VAL A 315 -20.07 -8.06 -1.40
C VAL A 315 -19.88 -7.53 0.02
N LEU A 316 -20.98 -7.11 0.64
CA LEU A 316 -21.02 -6.78 2.06
C LEU A 316 -21.56 -7.98 2.83
N VAL A 317 -20.81 -8.46 3.81
CA VAL A 317 -21.19 -9.63 4.61
C VAL A 317 -21.97 -9.21 5.85
N ASN A 318 -23.09 -9.90 6.10
CA ASN A 318 -23.97 -9.72 7.25
C ASN A 318 -24.52 -8.29 7.46
N VAL A 319 -24.56 -7.47 6.40
CA VAL A 319 -25.08 -6.10 6.45
C VAL A 319 -26.60 -6.04 6.23
N GLY A 320 -27.32 -5.45 7.18
CA GLY A 320 -28.77 -5.25 7.11
C GLY A 320 -29.22 -4.20 6.08
N GLY A 321 -28.36 -3.24 5.75
CA GLY A 321 -28.60 -2.16 4.79
C GLY A 321 -27.53 -1.08 4.84
N LEU A 322 -27.57 -0.16 3.90
CA LEU A 322 -26.68 1.00 3.83
C LEU A 322 -27.48 2.30 4.00
N GLN A 323 -26.82 3.29 4.57
CA GLN A 323 -27.29 4.66 4.72
C GLN A 323 -26.48 5.61 3.84
N GLY A 324 -26.97 6.83 3.64
CA GLY A 324 -26.25 7.81 2.82
C GLY A 324 -24.85 8.18 3.36
N ALA A 325 -24.63 8.09 4.67
CA ALA A 325 -23.33 8.35 5.29
C ALA A 325 -22.30 7.22 5.09
N ASP A 326 -22.75 6.03 4.72
CA ASP A 326 -21.91 4.85 4.50
C ASP A 326 -21.19 4.89 3.15
N LEU A 327 -21.58 5.80 2.26
CA LEU A 327 -21.11 5.88 0.88
C LEU A 327 -20.44 7.22 0.61
N MET A 328 -19.23 7.17 0.06
CA MET A 328 -18.59 8.34 -0.56
C MET A 328 -18.69 8.17 -2.08
N LEU A 329 -19.51 9.00 -2.72
CA LEU A 329 -19.82 8.95 -4.16
C LEU A 329 -19.36 10.23 -4.88
#